data_AF-A0A2E6I9Y6-F1
#
_entry.id   AF-A0A2E6I9Y6-F1
#
_cell.length_a   1.000
_cell.length_b   1.000
_cell.length_c   1.000
_cell.angle_alpha   90.00
_cell.angle_beta   90.00
_cell.angle_gamma   90.00
#
_symmetry.space_group_name_H-M   'P 1'
#
loop_
_entity.id
_entity.type
_entity.pdbx_description
1 polymer ?
#
loop_
_entity_poly.entity_id
_entity_poly.type
_entity_poly.pdbx_seq_one_letter_code
_entity_poly.pdbx_strand_id
1 'polypeptide(L)'
;MKKALAQNPNMLRTMVGLGLTLILILSYAVYGATMDSSYYLYNTTNESVEHNATDQGLSDDNTTQSWTFSTFKATTWLNISIAGIESGDTVSIKISDGVWYHHEMLGSEDADRFSCRQNNEQNYEEYNVCTAASTHSITAENDGNLTFRGIVHPALPMGGLGSLYADSMEEAEEASYELISKHNRTFTWTITLISSDSIHPDEYTPHVQSTSHDLESVEVFKVDPVEEMLWSISALIGCFGLALIVPLIIFFAARAKEIREDRVRQTALEKLRDDIEADD
;
A
#
# COMPACT_ATOMS: atom_id res chain seq x y z
N MET A 1 40.50 30.14 -10.40
CA MET A 1 40.16 28.70 -10.51
C MET A 1 41.17 27.84 -11.27
N LYS A 2 41.90 28.33 -12.29
CA LYS A 2 42.92 27.52 -13.01
C LYS A 2 44.08 27.00 -12.13
N LYS A 3 44.36 27.64 -10.99
CA LYS A 3 45.56 27.34 -10.17
C LYS A 3 45.36 26.28 -9.07
N ALA A 4 44.13 26.01 -8.64
CA ALA A 4 43.84 24.99 -7.61
C ALA A 4 43.54 23.60 -8.22
N LEU A 5 42.92 23.56 -9.41
CA LEU A 5 42.67 22.32 -10.16
C LEU A 5 43.91 21.79 -10.92
N ALA A 6 44.90 22.64 -11.19
CA ALA A 6 46.12 22.27 -11.92
C ALA A 6 47.22 21.61 -11.06
N GLN A 7 47.05 21.55 -9.73
CA GLN A 7 48.12 21.07 -8.83
C GLN A 7 48.12 19.55 -8.60
N ASN A 8 47.11 18.79 -9.06
CA ASN A 8 47.16 17.33 -8.94
C ASN A 8 46.30 16.60 -10.00
N PRO A 9 46.79 16.42 -11.23
CA PRO A 9 46.07 15.71 -12.30
C PRO A 9 45.75 14.25 -11.94
N ASN A 10 46.47 13.66 -10.97
CA ASN A 10 46.14 12.35 -10.41
C ASN A 10 44.82 12.33 -9.64
N MET A 11 44.43 13.43 -8.97
CA MET A 11 43.23 13.46 -8.12
C MET A 11 41.94 13.42 -8.94
N LEU A 12 41.90 14.11 -10.08
CA LEU A 12 40.74 14.07 -10.98
C LEU A 12 40.61 12.71 -11.67
N ARG A 13 41.74 12.12 -12.06
CA ARG A 13 41.79 10.79 -12.68
C ARG A 13 41.40 9.68 -11.70
N THR A 14 41.78 9.78 -10.42
CA THR A 14 41.35 8.83 -9.39
C THR A 14 39.89 9.00 -9.02
N MET A 15 39.36 10.23 -8.97
CA MET A 15 37.93 10.45 -8.67
C MET A 15 37.02 9.93 -9.79
N VAL A 16 37.38 10.20 -11.06
CA VAL A 16 36.66 9.67 -12.23
C VAL A 16 36.83 8.15 -12.34
N GLY A 17 38.03 7.63 -12.09
CA GLY A 17 38.30 6.19 -12.11
C GLY A 17 37.51 5.43 -11.05
N LEU A 18 37.52 5.90 -9.80
CA LEU A 18 36.75 5.31 -8.70
C LEU A 18 35.24 5.39 -8.95
N GLY A 19 34.75 6.53 -9.46
CA GLY A 19 33.34 6.69 -9.83
C GLY A 19 32.91 5.68 -10.90
N LEU A 20 33.71 5.50 -11.95
CA LEU A 20 33.39 4.56 -13.02
C LEU A 20 33.47 3.10 -12.56
N THR A 21 34.44 2.75 -11.71
CA THR A 21 34.48 1.39 -11.11
C THR A 21 33.30 1.14 -10.19
N LEU A 22 32.86 2.14 -9.42
CA LEU A 22 31.70 2.01 -8.54
C LEU A 22 30.43 1.77 -9.37
N ILE A 23 30.24 2.51 -10.46
CA ILE A 23 29.13 2.32 -11.40
C ILE A 23 29.13 0.90 -11.97
N LEU A 24 30.29 0.39 -12.41
CA LEU A 24 30.38 -0.97 -12.96
C LEU A 24 30.07 -2.05 -11.90
N ILE A 25 30.56 -1.90 -10.67
CA ILE A 25 30.29 -2.83 -9.57
C ILE A 25 28.81 -2.80 -9.19
N LEU A 26 28.21 -1.61 -9.05
CA LEU A 26 26.78 -1.46 -8.78
C LEU A 26 25.94 -2.06 -9.91
N SER A 27 26.29 -1.79 -11.16
CA SER A 27 25.59 -2.36 -12.32
C SER A 27 25.66 -3.89 -12.32
N TYR A 28 26.81 -4.47 -11.97
CA TYR A 28 26.96 -5.93 -11.84
C TYR A 28 26.16 -6.49 -10.66
N ALA A 29 26.14 -5.80 -9.52
CA ALA A 29 25.37 -6.21 -8.35
C ALA A 29 23.86 -6.17 -8.63
N VAL A 30 23.36 -5.13 -9.29
CA VAL A 30 21.97 -5.02 -9.74
C VAL A 30 21.65 -6.14 -10.74
N TYR A 31 22.52 -6.34 -11.75
CA TYR A 31 22.35 -7.43 -12.72
C TYR A 31 22.28 -8.80 -12.05
N GLY A 32 23.16 -9.08 -11.08
CA GLY A 32 23.13 -10.32 -10.30
C GLY A 32 21.81 -10.50 -9.54
N ALA A 33 21.35 -9.47 -8.85
CA ALA A 33 20.08 -9.50 -8.12
C ALA A 33 18.86 -9.65 -9.05
N THR A 34 18.93 -9.16 -10.30
CA THR A 34 17.84 -9.32 -11.28
C THR A 34 17.76 -10.72 -11.89
N MET A 35 18.88 -11.46 -11.93
CA MET A 35 18.96 -12.78 -12.58
C MET A 35 18.72 -13.94 -11.63
N ASP A 36 19.08 -13.76 -10.35
CA ASP A 36 18.98 -14.79 -9.31
C ASP A 36 18.00 -14.34 -8.22
N SER A 37 16.75 -14.13 -8.63
CA SER A 37 15.66 -13.83 -7.71
C SER A 37 15.11 -15.14 -7.15
N SER A 38 15.19 -15.30 -5.83
CA SER A 38 14.47 -16.32 -5.08
C SER A 38 13.02 -15.94 -4.74
N TYR A 39 12.56 -14.80 -5.28
CA TYR A 39 11.17 -14.37 -5.18
C TYR A 39 10.39 -14.72 -6.44
N TYR A 40 9.21 -15.27 -6.23
CA TYR A 40 8.26 -15.64 -7.26
C TYR A 40 6.95 -14.90 -7.02
N LEU A 41 6.34 -14.44 -8.11
CA LEU A 41 5.01 -13.88 -8.12
C LEU A 41 4.04 -14.98 -8.55
N TYR A 42 2.96 -15.15 -7.80
CA TYR A 42 1.86 -16.02 -8.19
C TYR A 42 0.63 -15.16 -8.45
N ASN A 43 0.01 -15.40 -9.60
CA ASN A 43 -1.21 -14.74 -10.04
C ASN A 43 -2.38 -15.69 -9.82
N THR A 44 -3.47 -15.16 -9.31
CA THR A 44 -4.72 -15.86 -9.08
C THR A 44 -5.85 -15.13 -9.77
N THR A 45 -6.89 -15.87 -10.13
CA THR A 45 -8.16 -15.27 -10.52
C THR A 45 -8.62 -14.33 -9.42
N ASN A 46 -9.24 -13.22 -9.78
CA ASN A 46 -9.85 -12.28 -8.83
C ASN A 46 -11.33 -12.14 -9.21
N GLU A 47 -12.03 -13.27 -9.18
CA GLU A 47 -13.39 -13.38 -9.69
C GLU A 47 -14.40 -13.04 -8.60
N SER A 48 -15.28 -12.08 -8.92
CA SER A 48 -16.45 -11.78 -8.12
C SER A 48 -17.55 -12.78 -8.42
N VAL A 49 -18.06 -13.42 -7.37
CA VAL A 49 -19.11 -14.42 -7.41
C VAL A 49 -20.32 -13.92 -6.63
N GLU A 50 -21.46 -13.82 -7.30
CA GLU A 50 -22.74 -13.53 -6.64
C GLU A 50 -23.36 -14.81 -6.08
N HIS A 51 -23.94 -14.70 -4.89
CA HIS A 51 -24.58 -15.81 -4.19
C HIS A 51 -26.06 -15.56 -4.00
N ASN A 52 -26.87 -16.57 -4.29
CA ASN A 52 -28.29 -16.57 -3.96
C ASN A 52 -28.47 -17.09 -2.54
N ALA A 53 -28.90 -16.21 -1.63
CA ALA A 53 -29.20 -16.58 -0.26
C ALA A 53 -30.53 -17.34 -0.19
N THR A 54 -30.52 -18.52 0.41
CA THR A 54 -31.72 -19.35 0.60
C THR A 54 -32.40 -18.97 1.90
N ASP A 55 -33.64 -18.50 1.81
CA ASP A 55 -34.47 -18.18 2.98
C ASP A 55 -34.76 -19.46 3.80
N GLN A 56 -34.50 -19.40 5.10
CA GLN A 56 -34.77 -20.47 6.06
C GLN A 56 -36.12 -20.28 6.77
N GLY A 57 -36.82 -19.19 6.49
CA GLY A 57 -38.11 -18.84 7.05
C GLY A 57 -38.02 -17.86 8.22
N LEU A 58 -39.21 -17.50 8.70
CA LEU A 58 -39.44 -16.61 9.84
C LEU A 58 -39.50 -17.41 11.14
N SER A 59 -39.14 -16.79 12.25
CA SER A 59 -39.42 -17.30 13.58
C SER A 59 -40.93 -17.32 13.88
N ASP A 60 -41.34 -18.08 14.90
CA ASP A 60 -42.75 -18.24 15.28
C ASP A 60 -43.45 -16.91 15.63
N ASP A 61 -42.69 -15.90 16.04
CA ASP A 61 -43.14 -14.55 16.38
C ASP A 61 -42.98 -13.53 15.23
N ASN A 62 -42.50 -13.96 14.06
CA ASN A 62 -42.21 -13.13 12.89
C ASN A 62 -41.24 -11.97 13.15
N THR A 63 -40.42 -12.00 14.20
CA THR A 63 -39.44 -10.93 14.49
C THR A 63 -38.05 -11.23 13.94
N THR A 64 -37.78 -12.49 13.59
CA THR A 64 -36.47 -12.96 13.14
C THR A 64 -36.61 -13.66 11.80
N GLN A 65 -35.77 -13.28 10.83
CA GLN A 65 -35.64 -13.96 9.55
C GLN A 65 -34.19 -14.39 9.33
N SER A 66 -33.97 -15.56 8.73
CA SER A 66 -32.62 -16.07 8.48
C SER A 66 -32.44 -16.58 7.07
N TRP A 67 -31.26 -16.32 6.49
CA TRP A 67 -30.86 -16.83 5.19
C TRP A 67 -29.54 -17.58 5.29
N THR A 68 -29.34 -18.55 4.40
CA THR A 68 -28.08 -19.26 4.28
C THR A 68 -27.55 -19.26 2.86
N PHE A 69 -26.23 -19.12 2.71
CA PHE A 69 -25.54 -19.31 1.44
C PHE A 69 -24.21 -20.03 1.66
N SER A 70 -23.57 -20.48 0.59
CA SER A 70 -22.29 -21.17 0.66
C SER A 70 -21.28 -20.55 -0.30
N THR A 71 -20.08 -20.28 0.21
CA THR A 71 -18.95 -19.89 -0.63
C THR A 71 -18.14 -21.14 -0.98
N PHE A 72 -17.80 -21.28 -2.26
CA PHE A 72 -16.97 -22.35 -2.78
C PHE A 72 -15.63 -21.72 -3.22
N LYS A 73 -14.52 -22.46 -3.08
CA LYS A 73 -13.16 -22.01 -3.40
C LYS A 73 -12.51 -21.07 -2.37
N ALA A 74 -11.25 -20.73 -2.63
CA ALA A 74 -10.43 -19.87 -1.79
C ALA A 74 -10.97 -18.43 -1.84
N THR A 75 -11.75 -18.07 -0.81
CA THR A 75 -12.44 -16.78 -0.72
C THR A 75 -11.63 -15.78 0.11
N THR A 76 -11.41 -14.58 -0.40
CA THR A 76 -10.72 -13.49 0.33
C THR A 76 -11.67 -12.47 0.91
N TRP A 77 -12.66 -12.07 0.12
CA TRP A 77 -13.55 -10.96 0.41
C TRP A 77 -15.00 -11.41 0.40
N LEU A 78 -15.77 -10.84 1.31
CA LEU A 78 -17.20 -11.03 1.42
C LEU A 78 -17.88 -9.67 1.55
N ASN A 79 -18.94 -9.48 0.79
CA ASN A 79 -19.79 -8.30 0.81
C ASN A 79 -21.25 -8.75 0.89
N ILE A 80 -21.96 -8.31 1.93
CA ILE A 80 -23.36 -8.61 2.17
C ILE A 80 -24.08 -7.29 2.36
N SER A 81 -25.19 -7.09 1.66
CA SER A 81 -26.02 -5.90 1.81
C SER A 81 -27.48 -6.28 1.96
N ILE A 82 -28.20 -5.58 2.84
CA ILE A 82 -29.63 -5.76 3.06
C ILE A 82 -30.27 -4.38 3.01
N ALA A 83 -31.18 -4.19 2.04
CA ALA A 83 -31.91 -2.96 1.88
C ALA A 83 -33.19 -2.95 2.72
N GLY A 84 -33.63 -1.75 3.12
CA GLY A 84 -34.90 -1.53 3.80
C GLY A 84 -34.84 -1.74 5.31
N ILE A 85 -33.66 -1.89 5.89
CA ILE A 85 -33.46 -2.09 7.34
C ILE A 85 -33.95 -0.85 8.09
N GLU A 86 -34.68 -1.06 9.19
CA GLU A 86 -35.21 0.00 10.05
C GLU A 86 -34.29 0.27 11.26
N SER A 87 -34.36 1.48 11.80
CA SER A 87 -33.61 1.86 12.99
C SER A 87 -33.95 0.96 14.18
N GLY A 88 -32.92 0.32 14.77
CA GLY A 88 -33.06 -0.60 15.90
C GLY A 88 -33.01 -2.08 15.50
N ASP A 89 -33.12 -2.39 14.21
CA ASP A 89 -32.91 -3.74 13.69
C ASP A 89 -31.46 -4.19 13.89
N THR A 90 -31.27 -5.47 14.19
CA THR A 90 -29.95 -6.07 14.37
C THR A 90 -29.72 -7.15 13.34
N VAL A 91 -28.68 -6.99 12.53
CA VAL A 91 -28.23 -7.99 11.57
C VAL A 91 -26.99 -8.66 12.11
N SER A 92 -26.94 -9.98 12.02
CA SER A 92 -25.77 -10.78 12.36
C SER A 92 -25.40 -11.74 11.24
N ILE A 93 -24.10 -11.90 11.00
CA ILE A 93 -23.55 -12.80 9.99
C ILE A 93 -22.60 -13.76 10.68
N LYS A 94 -22.86 -15.04 10.50
CA LYS A 94 -22.11 -16.14 11.10
C LYS A 94 -21.51 -17.04 10.01
N ILE A 95 -20.24 -17.40 10.20
CA ILE A 95 -19.58 -18.43 9.41
C ILE A 95 -19.69 -19.79 10.12
N SER A 96 -19.85 -20.87 9.35
CA SER A 96 -19.99 -22.24 9.87
C SER A 96 -18.75 -22.74 10.60
N ASP A 97 -17.56 -22.37 10.11
CA ASP A 97 -16.28 -22.78 10.65
C ASP A 97 -15.22 -21.69 10.43
N GLY A 98 -14.32 -21.52 11.39
CA GLY A 98 -13.26 -20.51 11.37
C GLY A 98 -13.68 -19.11 11.86
N VAL A 99 -12.84 -18.13 11.53
CA VAL A 99 -13.01 -16.72 11.88
C VAL A 99 -12.85 -15.87 10.64
N TRP A 100 -13.55 -14.73 10.60
CA TRP A 100 -13.40 -13.72 9.58
C TRP A 100 -13.28 -12.34 10.22
N TYR A 101 -12.72 -11.40 9.46
CA TYR A 101 -12.37 -10.07 9.91
C TYR A 101 -13.37 -9.07 9.37
N HIS A 102 -13.90 -8.23 10.25
CA HIS A 102 -14.87 -7.22 9.88
C HIS A 102 -14.54 -5.89 10.58
N HIS A 103 -14.90 -4.79 9.93
CA HIS A 103 -14.93 -3.46 10.50
C HIS A 103 -15.89 -2.60 9.66
N GLU A 104 -16.62 -1.66 10.28
CA GLU A 104 -17.62 -0.83 9.59
C GLU A 104 -17.00 0.02 8.47
N MET A 105 -15.82 0.58 8.72
CA MET A 105 -15.06 1.37 7.73
C MET A 105 -14.41 0.54 6.61
N LEU A 106 -14.47 -0.80 6.66
CA LEU A 106 -13.75 -1.65 5.73
C LEU A 106 -14.33 -1.54 4.31
N GLY A 107 -13.59 -0.90 3.42
CA GLY A 107 -14.00 -0.66 2.03
C GLY A 107 -15.07 0.42 1.86
N SER A 108 -15.52 1.09 2.93
CA SER A 108 -16.49 2.20 2.83
C SER A 108 -15.93 3.35 1.98
N GLU A 109 -16.80 4.01 1.21
CA GLU A 109 -16.43 5.18 0.42
C GLU A 109 -16.12 6.40 1.30
N ASP A 110 -16.72 6.45 2.49
CA ASP A 110 -16.52 7.52 3.47
C ASP A 110 -15.20 7.35 4.25
N ALA A 111 -14.50 6.23 4.07
CA ALA A 111 -13.27 5.93 4.77
C ALA A 111 -12.03 6.43 3.99
N ASP A 112 -11.36 7.49 4.46
CA ASP A 112 -10.07 7.90 3.89
C ASP A 112 -8.98 6.89 4.28
N ARG A 113 -8.55 6.08 3.30
CA ARG A 113 -7.39 5.17 3.40
C ARG A 113 -7.44 4.23 4.61
N PHE A 114 -8.62 3.70 4.92
CA PHE A 114 -8.75 2.71 5.97
C PHE A 114 -8.10 1.38 5.58
N SER A 115 -7.30 0.85 6.50
CA SER A 115 -6.71 -0.50 6.45
C SER A 115 -6.96 -1.17 7.79
N CYS A 116 -7.22 -2.48 7.76
CA CYS A 116 -7.26 -3.29 8.97
C CYS A 116 -5.93 -3.25 9.72
N ARG A 117 -4.81 -3.16 9.01
CA ARG A 117 -3.48 -2.98 9.59
C ARG A 117 -3.20 -1.50 9.76
N GLN A 118 -3.14 -1.04 10.99
CA GLN A 118 -2.79 0.33 11.35
C GLN A 118 -1.58 0.35 12.28
N ASN A 119 -0.87 1.47 12.29
CA ASN A 119 0.26 1.68 13.18
C ASN A 119 -0.17 2.55 14.34
N ASN A 120 0.24 2.17 15.54
CA ASN A 120 0.02 2.99 16.72
C ASN A 120 0.97 4.21 16.68
N GLU A 121 0.42 5.41 16.79
CA GLU A 121 1.15 6.68 16.67
C GLU A 121 2.26 6.86 17.71
N GLN A 122 2.17 6.18 18.86
CA GLN A 122 3.11 6.37 19.97
C GLN A 122 4.33 5.46 19.90
N ASN A 123 4.14 4.21 19.46
CA ASN A 123 5.19 3.19 19.45
C ASN A 123 5.49 2.62 18.06
N TYR A 124 4.76 3.06 17.02
CA TYR A 124 4.87 2.61 15.64
C TYR A 124 4.66 1.09 15.48
N GLU A 125 3.97 0.45 16.42
CA GLU A 125 3.64 -0.97 16.33
C GLU A 125 2.41 -1.17 15.43
N GLU A 126 2.49 -2.13 14.51
CA GLU A 126 1.37 -2.55 13.67
C GLU A 126 0.38 -3.38 14.50
N TYR A 127 -0.90 -3.03 14.43
CA TYR A 127 -1.98 -3.77 15.04
C TYR A 127 -3.16 -3.91 14.07
N ASN A 128 -4.00 -4.93 14.31
CA ASN A 128 -5.18 -5.18 13.50
C ASN A 128 -6.42 -4.55 14.16
N VAL A 129 -7.05 -3.59 13.46
CA VAL A 129 -8.28 -2.89 13.88
C VAL A 129 -9.52 -3.71 13.54
N CYS A 130 -9.44 -4.58 12.53
CA CYS A 130 -10.56 -5.44 12.15
C CYS A 130 -10.72 -6.57 13.16
N THR A 131 -11.94 -6.76 13.63
CA THR A 131 -12.25 -7.72 14.68
C THR A 131 -12.31 -9.12 14.09
N ALA A 132 -11.61 -10.08 14.71
CA ALA A 132 -11.64 -11.48 14.30
C ALA A 132 -12.72 -12.21 15.09
N ALA A 133 -13.80 -12.63 14.42
CA ALA A 133 -14.86 -13.41 15.05
C ALA A 133 -15.50 -14.37 14.05
N SER A 134 -16.18 -15.41 14.55
CA SER A 134 -17.02 -16.27 13.71
C SER A 134 -18.38 -15.61 13.40
N THR A 135 -18.84 -14.73 14.28
CA THR A 135 -20.09 -13.98 14.14
C THR A 135 -19.83 -12.50 14.35
N HIS A 136 -20.32 -11.66 13.43
CA HIS A 136 -20.33 -10.21 13.56
C HIS A 136 -21.77 -9.71 13.52
N SER A 137 -22.07 -8.68 14.29
CA SER A 137 -23.41 -8.10 14.38
C SER A 137 -23.35 -6.58 14.42
N ILE A 138 -24.29 -5.93 13.74
CA ILE A 138 -24.47 -4.48 13.74
C ILE A 138 -25.95 -4.20 13.99
N THR A 139 -26.22 -3.20 14.83
CA THR A 139 -27.57 -2.64 15.01
C THR A 139 -27.68 -1.38 14.18
N ALA A 140 -28.72 -1.28 13.35
CA ALA A 140 -28.93 -0.13 12.50
C ALA A 140 -29.30 1.12 13.32
N GLU A 141 -28.55 2.20 13.14
CA GLU A 141 -28.84 3.48 13.79
C GLU A 141 -29.86 4.33 13.02
N ASN A 142 -29.97 4.11 11.72
CA ASN A 142 -30.86 4.84 10.82
C ASN A 142 -31.46 3.87 9.79
N ASP A 143 -32.64 4.24 9.28
CA ASP A 143 -33.31 3.50 8.22
C ASP A 143 -32.47 3.53 6.92
N GLY A 144 -32.36 2.40 6.22
CA GLY A 144 -31.68 2.35 4.93
C GLY A 144 -31.09 1.00 4.53
N ASN A 145 -29.90 1.04 3.94
CA ASN A 145 -29.17 -0.15 3.52
C ASN A 145 -28.01 -0.40 4.48
N LEU A 146 -27.96 -1.61 5.03
CA LEU A 146 -26.86 -2.03 5.88
C LEU A 146 -25.92 -2.94 5.08
N THR A 147 -24.64 -2.57 5.03
CA THR A 147 -23.61 -3.34 4.31
C THR A 147 -22.56 -3.90 5.26
N PHE A 148 -22.32 -5.20 5.19
CA PHE A 148 -21.20 -5.87 5.83
C PHE A 148 -20.14 -6.20 4.80
N ARG A 149 -18.92 -5.76 5.08
CA ARG A 149 -17.74 -6.08 4.28
C ARG A 149 -16.74 -6.78 5.16
N GLY A 150 -16.12 -7.84 4.66
CA GLY A 150 -15.27 -8.68 5.47
C GLY A 150 -14.15 -9.35 4.70
N ILE A 151 -13.06 -9.62 5.42
CA ILE A 151 -11.94 -10.41 4.95
C ILE A 151 -12.05 -11.80 5.57
N VAL A 152 -12.15 -12.82 4.72
CA VAL A 152 -12.27 -14.22 5.14
C VAL A 152 -10.89 -14.83 5.39
N HIS A 153 -10.00 -14.72 4.41
CA HIS A 153 -8.64 -15.27 4.49
C HIS A 153 -7.60 -14.20 4.12
N PRO A 154 -6.98 -13.54 5.11
CA PRO A 154 -6.01 -12.47 4.85
C PRO A 154 -4.67 -12.98 4.29
N ALA A 155 -4.45 -14.31 4.28
CA ALA A 155 -3.24 -14.92 3.72
C ALA A 155 -3.27 -15.03 2.19
N LEU A 156 -4.46 -14.94 1.58
CA LEU A 156 -4.64 -14.98 0.14
C LEU A 156 -4.48 -13.59 -0.48
N PRO A 157 -4.05 -13.49 -1.74
CA PRO A 157 -3.80 -12.21 -2.40
C PRO A 157 -5.10 -11.50 -2.75
N MET A 158 -5.51 -10.50 -1.96
CA MET A 158 -6.76 -9.73 -2.21
C MET A 158 -6.82 -9.08 -3.61
N GLY A 159 -5.66 -8.75 -4.18
CA GLY A 159 -5.56 -8.15 -5.52
C GLY A 159 -5.42 -9.16 -6.65
N GLY A 160 -5.38 -10.46 -6.38
CA GLY A 160 -5.05 -11.50 -7.37
C GLY A 160 -3.55 -11.72 -7.57
N LEU A 161 -2.68 -10.85 -7.03
CA LEU A 161 -1.24 -11.01 -7.12
C LEU A 161 -0.64 -11.20 -5.72
N GLY A 162 0.14 -12.26 -5.55
CA GLY A 162 0.92 -12.51 -4.35
C GLY A 162 2.37 -12.81 -4.67
N SER A 163 3.21 -12.79 -3.64
CA SER A 163 4.63 -13.13 -3.74
C SER A 163 5.01 -14.16 -2.69
N LEU A 164 5.93 -15.06 -3.04
CA LEU A 164 6.54 -16.00 -2.10
C LEU A 164 8.02 -16.18 -2.39
N TYR A 165 8.74 -16.72 -1.40
CA TYR A 165 10.13 -17.11 -1.53
C TYR A 165 10.22 -18.60 -1.84
N ALA A 166 11.07 -18.99 -2.79
CA ALA A 166 11.39 -20.37 -3.11
C ALA A 166 12.79 -20.49 -3.72
N ASP A 167 13.41 -21.67 -3.63
CA ASP A 167 14.73 -21.92 -4.21
C ASP A 167 14.64 -22.34 -5.69
N SER A 168 13.45 -22.72 -6.17
CA SER A 168 13.20 -23.08 -7.57
C SER A 168 11.77 -22.78 -8.03
N MET A 169 11.56 -22.73 -9.35
CA MET A 169 10.22 -22.54 -9.94
C MET A 169 9.26 -23.66 -9.54
N GLU A 170 9.74 -24.91 -9.51
CA GLU A 170 8.92 -26.07 -9.16
C GLU A 170 8.43 -25.99 -7.70
N GLU A 171 9.32 -25.60 -6.79
CA GLU A 171 8.94 -25.33 -5.39
C GLU A 171 7.98 -24.15 -5.27
N ALA A 172 8.17 -23.09 -6.06
CA ALA A 172 7.26 -21.95 -6.06
C ALA A 172 5.85 -22.30 -6.54
N GLU A 173 5.74 -23.13 -7.57
CA GLU A 173 4.47 -23.66 -8.08
C GLU A 173 3.79 -24.54 -7.03
N GLU A 174 4.52 -25.45 -6.40
CA GLU A 174 3.99 -26.32 -5.34
C GLU A 174 3.50 -25.51 -4.13
N ALA A 175 4.31 -24.56 -3.65
CA ALA A 175 3.97 -23.72 -2.50
C ALA A 175 2.76 -22.81 -2.78
N SER A 176 2.69 -22.22 -3.98
CA SER A 176 1.54 -21.42 -4.41
C SER A 176 0.27 -22.27 -4.48
N TYR A 177 0.38 -23.47 -5.09
CA TYR A 177 -0.74 -24.39 -5.20
C TYR A 177 -1.21 -24.86 -3.82
N GLU A 178 -0.30 -25.21 -2.91
CA GLU A 178 -0.63 -25.61 -1.54
C GLU A 178 -1.35 -24.48 -0.80
N LEU A 179 -0.88 -23.23 -0.92
CA LEU A 179 -1.52 -22.06 -0.30
C LEU A 179 -2.97 -21.90 -0.76
N ILE A 180 -3.23 -21.90 -2.06
CA ILE A 180 -4.60 -21.75 -2.59
C ILE A 180 -5.46 -22.97 -2.23
N SER A 181 -4.94 -24.17 -2.41
CA SER A 181 -5.64 -25.44 -2.13
C SER A 181 -6.03 -25.58 -0.65
N LYS A 182 -5.14 -25.17 0.26
CA LYS A 182 -5.39 -25.18 1.72
C LYS A 182 -6.60 -24.33 2.09
N HIS A 183 -6.81 -23.23 1.38
CA HIS A 183 -7.92 -22.29 1.57
C HIS A 183 -9.12 -22.57 0.64
N ASN A 184 -9.02 -23.54 -0.26
CA ASN A 184 -10.13 -24.01 -1.08
C ASN A 184 -11.07 -24.87 -0.23
N ARG A 185 -11.99 -24.21 0.49
CA ARG A 185 -12.95 -24.86 1.39
C ARG A 185 -14.34 -24.32 1.13
N THR A 186 -15.34 -25.13 1.47
CA THR A 186 -16.74 -24.70 1.45
C THR A 186 -17.11 -24.16 2.82
N PHE A 187 -17.54 -22.91 2.88
CA PHE A 187 -18.08 -22.30 4.10
C PHE A 187 -19.57 -22.08 3.92
N THR A 188 -20.35 -22.41 4.95
CA THR A 188 -21.76 -22.05 5.01
C THR A 188 -21.91 -20.82 5.88
N TRP A 189 -22.63 -19.84 5.38
CA TRP A 189 -22.85 -18.57 6.03
C TRP A 189 -24.31 -18.47 6.41
N THR A 190 -24.58 -17.94 7.61
CA THR A 190 -25.92 -17.67 8.11
C THR A 190 -26.05 -16.18 8.36
N ILE A 191 -27.03 -15.56 7.70
CA ILE A 191 -27.43 -14.18 7.88
C ILE A 191 -28.70 -14.21 8.72
N THR A 192 -28.73 -13.50 9.83
CA THR A 192 -29.91 -13.41 10.71
C THR A 192 -30.25 -11.95 10.93
N LEU A 193 -31.47 -11.57 10.57
CA LEU A 193 -32.08 -10.27 10.86
C LEU A 193 -33.02 -10.43 12.04
N ILE A 194 -32.90 -9.57 13.03
CA ILE A 194 -33.80 -9.45 14.18
C ILE A 194 -34.37 -8.04 14.15
N SER A 195 -35.68 -7.93 13.96
CA SER A 195 -36.40 -6.65 13.98
C SER A 195 -37.22 -6.51 15.26
N SER A 196 -37.53 -5.26 15.60
CA SER A 196 -38.48 -4.95 16.69
C SER A 196 -39.92 -5.16 16.25
N ASP A 197 -40.19 -5.00 14.96
CA ASP A 197 -41.51 -5.14 14.35
C ASP A 197 -41.66 -6.49 13.63
N SER A 198 -42.91 -6.83 13.27
CA SER A 198 -43.19 -8.08 12.57
C SER A 198 -42.73 -8.00 11.12
N ILE A 199 -41.82 -8.88 10.74
CA ILE A 199 -41.28 -9.02 9.40
C ILE A 199 -42.28 -9.74 8.50
N HIS A 200 -42.51 -9.21 7.30
CA HIS A 200 -43.33 -9.86 6.28
C HIS A 200 -42.46 -10.74 5.36
N PRO A 201 -43.02 -11.86 4.85
CA PRO A 201 -42.35 -12.63 3.81
C PRO A 201 -42.03 -11.74 2.59
N ASP A 202 -40.84 -11.92 2.02
CA ASP A 202 -40.32 -11.18 0.86
C ASP A 202 -40.04 -9.68 1.08
N GLU A 203 -40.11 -9.18 2.32
CA GLU A 203 -39.79 -7.79 2.65
C GLU A 203 -38.29 -7.51 2.52
N TYR A 204 -37.46 -8.44 3.01
CA TYR A 204 -36.01 -8.35 2.99
C TYR A 204 -35.40 -9.40 2.07
N THR A 205 -34.36 -9.02 1.33
CA THR A 205 -33.57 -9.96 0.54
C THR A 205 -32.09 -9.55 0.60
N PRO A 206 -31.22 -10.36 1.23
CA PRO A 206 -29.81 -10.06 1.27
C PRO A 206 -29.16 -10.26 -0.10
N HIS A 207 -28.41 -9.27 -0.56
CA HIS A 207 -27.54 -9.39 -1.72
C HIS A 207 -26.12 -9.73 -1.24
N VAL A 208 -25.57 -10.82 -1.77
CA VAL A 208 -24.31 -11.40 -1.32
C VAL A 208 -23.35 -11.54 -2.49
N GLN A 209 -22.13 -11.04 -2.31
CA GLN A 209 -21.04 -11.12 -3.27
C GLN A 209 -19.75 -11.51 -2.56
N SER A 210 -18.95 -12.39 -3.16
CA SER A 210 -17.65 -12.80 -2.63
C SER A 210 -16.59 -12.79 -3.71
N THR A 211 -15.33 -12.61 -3.33
CA THR A 211 -14.20 -12.75 -4.25
C THR A 211 -13.50 -14.09 -4.04
N SER A 212 -13.41 -14.89 -5.11
CA SER A 212 -12.74 -16.19 -5.12
C SER A 212 -11.47 -16.18 -5.96
N HIS A 213 -10.52 -17.01 -5.56
CA HIS A 213 -9.21 -17.15 -6.19
C HIS A 213 -8.92 -18.59 -6.58
N ASP A 214 -8.41 -18.76 -7.80
CA ASP A 214 -7.78 -19.97 -8.31
C ASP A 214 -6.41 -19.60 -8.89
N LEU A 215 -5.42 -20.49 -8.76
CA LEU A 215 -4.07 -20.22 -9.26
C LEU A 215 -4.06 -20.20 -10.80
N GLU A 216 -3.55 -19.12 -11.40
CA GLU A 216 -3.42 -18.96 -12.85
C GLU A 216 -1.99 -19.24 -13.32
N SER A 217 -1.01 -18.58 -12.71
CA SER A 217 0.39 -18.68 -13.13
C SER A 217 1.35 -18.34 -12.01
N VAL A 218 2.57 -18.88 -12.10
CA VAL A 218 3.69 -18.51 -11.24
C VAL A 218 4.84 -18.05 -12.13
N GLU A 219 5.43 -16.91 -11.79
CA GLU A 219 6.54 -16.32 -12.54
C GLU A 219 7.65 -15.86 -11.60
N VAL A 220 8.89 -15.88 -12.10
CA VAL A 220 10.03 -15.34 -11.36
C VAL A 220 9.87 -13.83 -11.28
N PHE A 221 9.97 -13.27 -10.08
CA PHE A 221 10.05 -11.82 -9.93
C PHE A 221 11.30 -11.31 -10.65
N LYS A 222 11.09 -10.44 -11.64
CA LYS A 222 12.18 -9.82 -12.40
C LYS A 222 12.11 -8.33 -12.23
N VAL A 223 13.22 -7.77 -11.80
CA VAL A 223 13.41 -6.33 -11.77
C VAL A 223 13.85 -5.88 -13.16
N ASP A 224 13.24 -4.82 -13.71
CA ASP A 224 13.69 -4.26 -14.99
C ASP A 224 15.03 -3.51 -14.76
N PRO A 225 16.15 -4.03 -15.29
CA PRO A 225 17.46 -3.43 -15.06
C PRO A 225 17.57 -2.04 -15.68
N VAL A 226 16.80 -1.71 -16.72
CA VAL A 226 16.82 -0.39 -17.36
C VAL A 226 16.14 0.63 -16.46
N GLU A 227 14.97 0.30 -15.91
CA GLU A 227 14.26 1.19 -15.00
C GLU A 227 15.06 1.44 -13.71
N GLU A 228 15.61 0.39 -13.09
CA GLU A 228 16.46 0.55 -11.91
C GLU A 228 17.73 1.36 -12.18
N MET A 229 18.33 1.19 -13.38
CA MET A 229 19.47 1.98 -13.79
C MET A 229 19.10 3.46 -13.93
N LEU A 230 17.91 3.78 -14.48
CA LEU A 230 17.43 5.16 -14.58
C LEU A 230 17.18 5.79 -13.21
N TRP A 231 16.59 5.05 -12.27
CA TRP A 231 16.40 5.51 -10.89
C TRP A 231 17.74 5.74 -10.18
N SER A 232 18.69 4.82 -10.34
CA SER A 232 20.04 4.93 -9.79
C SER A 232 20.82 6.12 -10.35
N ILE A 233 20.78 6.34 -11.67
CA ILE A 233 21.41 7.49 -12.33
C ILE A 233 20.76 8.80 -11.86
N SER A 234 19.43 8.83 -11.75
CA SER A 234 18.70 10.01 -11.29
C SER A 234 19.09 10.38 -9.85
N ALA A 235 19.18 9.39 -8.96
CA ALA A 235 19.65 9.59 -7.59
C ALA A 235 21.11 10.10 -7.55
N LEU A 236 21.99 9.54 -8.38
CA LEU A 236 23.39 9.95 -8.46
C LEU A 236 23.54 11.39 -8.97
N ILE A 237 22.84 11.76 -10.05
CA ILE A 237 22.80 13.13 -10.57
C ILE A 237 22.23 14.08 -9.51
N GLY A 238 21.19 13.68 -8.78
CA GLY A 238 20.61 14.44 -7.68
C GLY A 238 21.63 14.71 -6.57
N CYS A 239 22.35 13.69 -6.12
CA CYS A 239 23.35 13.80 -5.06
C CYS A 239 24.54 14.68 -5.49
N PHE A 240 25.10 14.46 -6.68
CA PHE A 240 26.16 15.32 -7.22
C PHE A 240 25.68 16.74 -7.48
N GLY A 241 24.44 16.90 -7.95
CA GLY A 241 23.79 18.18 -8.16
C GLY A 241 23.74 18.98 -6.87
N LEU A 242 23.25 18.39 -5.77
CA LEU A 242 23.24 19.04 -4.46
C LEU A 242 24.65 19.36 -3.96
N ALA A 243 25.61 18.43 -4.11
CA ALA A 243 26.99 18.62 -3.67
C ALA A 243 27.73 19.74 -4.44
N LEU A 244 27.37 20.01 -5.69
CA LEU A 244 27.99 21.08 -6.50
C LEU A 244 27.22 22.39 -6.45
N ILE A 245 25.90 22.35 -6.64
CA ILE A 245 25.08 23.56 -6.78
C ILE A 245 25.02 24.31 -5.45
N VAL A 246 24.85 23.64 -4.31
CA VAL A 246 24.72 24.31 -3.01
C VAL A 246 25.99 25.10 -2.65
N PRO A 247 27.21 24.53 -2.69
CA PRO A 247 28.43 25.29 -2.39
C PRO A 247 28.69 26.40 -3.40
N LEU A 248 28.30 26.21 -4.67
CA LEU A 248 28.57 27.15 -5.75
C LEU A 248 27.63 28.37 -5.67
N ILE A 249 26.37 28.18 -5.27
CA ILE A 249 25.45 29.27 -4.88
C ILE A 249 26.03 30.05 -3.69
N ILE A 250 26.50 29.37 -2.64
CA ILE A 250 27.11 30.01 -1.46
C ILE A 250 28.34 30.83 -1.88
N PHE A 251 29.21 30.27 -2.72
CA PHE A 251 30.41 30.93 -3.22
C PHE A 251 30.08 32.19 -4.03
N PHE A 252 29.12 32.11 -4.96
CA PHE A 252 28.73 33.28 -5.75
C PHE A 252 28.04 34.35 -4.90
N ALA A 253 27.22 33.96 -3.93
CA ALA A 253 26.62 34.89 -2.98
C ALA A 253 27.70 35.60 -2.14
N ALA A 254 28.69 34.86 -1.64
CA ALA A 254 29.81 35.42 -0.89
C ALA A 254 30.64 36.38 -1.75
N ARG A 255 30.94 36.01 -3.00
CA ARG A 255 31.74 36.86 -3.90
C ARG A 255 31.00 38.12 -4.34
N ALA A 256 29.69 38.02 -4.58
CA ALA A 256 28.85 39.18 -4.87
C ALA A 256 28.80 40.16 -3.68
N LYS A 257 28.71 39.62 -2.45
CA LYS A 257 28.79 40.43 -1.23
C LYS A 257 30.14 41.14 -1.10
N GLU A 258 31.24 40.44 -1.32
CA GLU A 258 32.59 41.01 -1.27
C GLU A 258 32.77 42.16 -2.27
N ILE A 259 32.35 41.97 -3.54
CA ILE A 259 32.41 43.03 -4.56
C ILE A 259 31.57 44.26 -4.16
N ARG A 260 30.41 44.04 -3.52
CA ARG A 260 29.56 45.13 -3.05
C ARG A 260 30.22 45.90 -1.90
N GLU A 261 30.82 45.20 -0.93
CA GLU A 261 31.52 45.82 0.20
C GLU A 261 32.75 46.62 -0.27
N ASP A 262 33.52 46.07 -1.21
CA ASP A 262 34.67 46.78 -1.81
C ASP A 262 34.26 48.07 -2.52
N ARG A 263 33.15 48.04 -3.28
CA ARG A 263 32.62 49.26 -3.93
C ARG A 263 32.27 50.33 -2.91
N VAL A 264 31.53 49.98 -1.86
CA VAL A 264 31.14 50.92 -0.79
C VAL A 264 32.37 51.50 -0.10
N ARG A 265 33.40 50.67 0.15
CA ARG A 265 34.66 51.11 0.76
C ARG A 265 35.42 52.08 -0.14
N GLN A 266 35.48 51.83 -1.45
CA GLN A 266 36.10 52.75 -2.41
C GLN A 266 35.37 54.09 -2.44
N THR A 267 34.03 54.11 -2.48
CA THR A 267 33.26 55.36 -2.48
C THR A 267 33.46 56.16 -1.18
N ALA A 268 33.58 55.48 -0.04
CA ALA A 268 33.86 56.13 1.24
C ALA A 268 35.28 56.73 1.28
N LEU A 269 36.27 56.05 0.70
CA LEU A 269 37.64 56.56 0.61
C LEU A 269 37.75 57.76 -0.35
N GLU A 270 37.06 57.73 -1.48
CA GLU A 270 36.99 58.86 -2.41
C GLU A 270 36.36 60.08 -1.73
N LYS A 271 35.25 59.88 -1.01
CA LYS A 271 34.59 60.97 -0.28
C LYS A 271 35.46 61.58 0.81
N LEU A 272 36.19 60.74 1.56
CA LEU A 272 37.17 61.21 2.55
C LEU A 272 38.32 62.00 1.91
N ARG A 273 38.79 61.59 0.73
CA ARG A 273 39.85 62.32 0.01
C ARG A 273 39.34 63.68 -0.46
N ASP A 274 38.14 63.72 -1.04
CA ASP A 274 37.54 64.96 -1.51
C ASP A 274 37.23 65.92 -0.34
N ASP A 275 36.83 65.39 0.83
CA ASP A 275 36.63 66.19 2.05
C ASP A 275 37.97 66.77 2.60
N ILE A 276 39.10 66.05 2.45
CA ILE A 276 40.43 66.54 2.84
C ILE A 276 40.95 67.60 1.85
N GLU A 277 40.71 67.44 0.55
CA GLU A 277 41.10 68.43 -0.47
C GLU A 277 40.24 69.71 -0.43
N ALA A 278 39.08 69.69 0.22
CA ALA A 278 38.20 70.86 0.37
C ALA A 278 38.50 71.74 1.60
N ASP A 279 39.36 71.28 2.51
CA ASP A 279 39.74 71.96 3.77
C ASP A 279 41.13 72.63 3.72
N ASP A 280 41.83 72.55 2.57
CA ASP A 280 43.10 73.25 2.22
C ASP A 280 42.84 74.41 1.24
#